data_AF-A0A930VA56-F1
#
_entry.id   AF-A0A930VA56-F1
#
_cell.length_a   1.000
_cell.length_b   1.000
_cell.length_c   1.000
_cell.angle_alpha   90.00
_cell.angle_beta   90.00
_cell.angle_gamma   90.00
#
_symmetry.space_group_name_H-M   'P 1'
#
loop_
_entity.id
_entity.type
_entity.pdbx_description
1 polymer ?
#
loop_
_entity_poly.entity_id
_entity_poly.type
_entity_poly.pdbx_seq_one_letter_code
_entity_poly.pdbx_strand_id
1 'polypeptide(L)'
;MAGSPVRTLLLRVVGPALLLLAGLVVVGRTSAMIGNFGLGWDAHAYYVAWDGGLYDAAPGSLDAYNYSPLFAQVVWPLTFLPWPAFAAVFIGAALAGVAWLLRPLPAVVAVAGLMCCAFEIASGNVFWLLAVAAVLGTTRGAPWCAAAFTKVLPCVGPVWFVLRGEWRLLRGFVVTFVLLLAVSVISAPGLWQDWVRFLLDNGGSSPGLAFVPPLLVRLPVAAVLLVYAARTDRAWLLPVVMLLASPVVGTGNLALLAAIPRLVPRRTPTVPGHGRTAGRGRRVTA
;
A
#
# COMPACT_ATOMS: atom_id res chain seq x y z
N MET A 1 13.08 18.27 28.28
CA MET A 1 11.62 18.17 28.56
C MET A 1 11.25 16.70 28.66
N ALA A 2 11.13 16.17 29.89
CA ALA A 2 10.69 14.79 30.11
C ALA A 2 9.20 14.67 29.76
N GLY A 3 8.84 13.76 28.86
CA GLY A 3 7.43 13.48 28.53
C GLY A 3 6.71 12.89 29.74
N SER A 4 5.42 13.19 29.92
CA SER A 4 4.66 12.68 31.07
C SER A 4 4.72 11.14 31.14
N PRO A 5 4.81 10.55 32.34
CA PRO A 5 4.84 9.09 32.51
C PRO A 5 3.65 8.40 31.84
N VAL A 6 2.49 9.07 31.80
CA VAL A 6 1.27 8.63 31.10
C VAL A 6 1.51 8.48 29.59
N ARG A 7 2.17 9.45 28.94
CA ARG A 7 2.48 9.39 27.50
C ARG A 7 3.44 8.23 27.19
N THR A 8 4.38 7.96 28.08
CA THR A 8 5.33 6.85 27.94
C THR A 8 4.63 5.50 28.08
N LEU A 9 3.74 5.35 29.06
CA LEU A 9 2.93 4.16 29.27
C LEU A 9 2.02 3.86 28.05
N LEU A 10 1.33 4.88 27.54
CA LEU A 10 0.44 4.73 26.38
C LEU A 10 1.19 4.31 25.12
N LEU A 11 2.34 4.95 24.83
CA LEU A 11 3.10 4.69 23.60
C LEU A 11 3.93 3.41 23.65
N ARG A 12 4.43 3.01 24.82
CA ARG A 12 5.36 1.86 24.94
C ARG A 12 4.70 0.56 25.36
N VAL A 13 3.52 0.60 25.97
CA VAL A 13 2.85 -0.60 26.51
C VAL A 13 1.47 -0.77 25.88
N VAL A 14 0.59 0.22 26.02
CA VAL A 14 -0.81 0.10 25.56
C VAL A 14 -0.90 -0.02 24.05
N GLY A 15 -0.20 0.84 23.30
CA GLY A 15 -0.19 0.79 21.83
C GLY A 15 0.26 -0.56 21.26
N PRO A 16 1.45 -1.08 21.64
CA PRO A 16 1.89 -2.40 21.21
C PRO A 16 0.96 -3.54 21.63
N ALA A 17 0.38 -3.49 22.84
CA ALA A 17 -0.57 -4.50 23.30
C ALA A 17 -1.86 -4.51 22.46
N LEU A 18 -2.42 -3.34 22.14
CA LEU A 18 -3.58 -3.23 21.25
C LEU A 18 -3.27 -3.73 19.83
N LEU A 19 -2.07 -3.43 19.32
CA LEU A 19 -1.65 -3.92 18.02
C LEU A 19 -1.50 -5.45 18.00
N LEU A 20 -0.96 -6.04 19.07
CA LEU A 20 -0.89 -7.49 19.22
C LEU A 20 -2.29 -8.13 19.27
N LEU A 21 -3.22 -7.55 20.04
CA LEU A 21 -4.60 -8.02 20.11
C LEU A 21 -5.28 -7.95 18.75
N ALA A 22 -5.15 -6.83 18.03
CA ALA A 22 -5.65 -6.70 16.67
C ALA A 22 -5.00 -7.73 15.72
N GLY A 23 -3.70 -7.96 15.86
CA GLY A 23 -2.97 -8.97 15.11
C GLY A 23 -3.50 -10.39 15.36
N LEU A 24 -3.79 -10.75 16.61
CA LEU A 24 -4.35 -12.06 16.96
C LEU A 24 -5.74 -12.28 16.32
N VAL A 25 -6.59 -11.25 16.33
CA VAL A 25 -7.90 -11.31 15.66
C VAL A 25 -7.74 -11.53 14.15
N VAL A 26 -6.80 -10.81 13.51
CA VAL A 26 -6.52 -10.98 12.07
C VAL A 26 -5.96 -12.37 11.79
N VAL A 27 -5.05 -12.89 12.61
CA VAL A 27 -4.52 -14.25 12.46
C VAL A 27 -5.63 -15.29 12.58
N GLY A 28 -6.52 -15.17 13.58
CA GLY A 28 -7.66 -16.08 13.73
C GLY A 28 -8.57 -16.08 12.49
N ARG A 29 -8.91 -14.89 11.98
CA ARG A 29 -9.66 -14.74 10.71
C ARG A 29 -8.91 -15.34 9.52
N THR A 30 -7.59 -15.16 9.46
CA THR A 30 -6.74 -15.70 8.39
C THR A 30 -6.75 -17.22 8.40
N SER A 31 -6.60 -17.84 9.58
CA SER A 31 -6.67 -19.29 9.73
C SER A 31 -8.02 -19.86 9.27
N ALA A 32 -9.13 -19.18 9.58
CA ALA A 32 -10.45 -19.57 9.11
C ALA A 32 -10.57 -19.49 7.56
N MET A 33 -10.05 -18.43 6.94
CA MET A 33 -10.02 -18.31 5.48
C MET A 33 -9.17 -19.39 4.82
N ILE A 34 -7.99 -19.69 5.38
CA ILE A 34 -7.13 -20.78 4.89
C ILE A 34 -7.86 -22.12 4.96
N GLY A 35 -8.62 -22.37 6.04
CA GLY A 35 -9.42 -23.59 6.17
C GLY A 35 -10.52 -23.73 5.12
N ASN A 36 -11.09 -22.62 4.66
CA ASN A 36 -12.19 -22.61 3.68
C ASN A 36 -11.72 -22.60 2.23
N PHE A 37 -10.63 -21.88 1.92
CA PHE A 37 -10.21 -21.59 0.55
C PHE A 37 -8.78 -22.03 0.22
N GLY A 38 -8.02 -22.53 1.21
CA GLY A 38 -6.59 -22.83 1.06
C GLY A 38 -5.71 -21.58 1.13
N LEU A 39 -4.39 -21.76 0.97
CA LEU A 39 -3.43 -20.66 0.89
C LEU A 39 -3.44 -20.03 -0.50
N GLY A 40 -3.23 -18.72 -0.59
CA GLY A 40 -3.15 -18.00 -1.87
C GLY A 40 -4.50 -17.79 -2.55
N TRP A 41 -5.62 -17.85 -1.82
CA TRP A 41 -6.96 -17.83 -2.42
C TRP A 41 -7.25 -16.61 -3.30
N ASP A 42 -6.68 -15.43 -3.00
CA ASP A 42 -6.82 -14.25 -3.87
C ASP A 42 -5.83 -14.30 -5.06
N ALA A 43 -4.66 -14.92 -4.87
CA ALA A 43 -3.69 -15.14 -5.94
C ALA A 43 -4.12 -16.20 -6.95
N HIS A 44 -5.01 -17.12 -6.56
CA HIS A 44 -5.54 -18.15 -7.46
C HIS A 44 -6.26 -17.51 -8.66
N ALA A 45 -6.99 -16.41 -8.45
CA ALA A 45 -7.58 -15.60 -9.50
C ALA A 45 -6.55 -15.11 -10.55
N TYR A 46 -5.28 -14.93 -10.18
CA TYR A 46 -4.22 -14.48 -11.10
C TYR A 46 -3.63 -15.67 -11.85
N TYR A 47 -3.54 -16.81 -11.17
CA TYR A 47 -3.03 -18.06 -11.71
C TYR A 47 -3.92 -18.58 -12.86
N VAL A 48 -5.24 -18.59 -12.64
CA VAL A 48 -6.21 -19.08 -13.62
C VAL A 48 -6.69 -18.00 -14.58
N ALA A 49 -6.23 -16.75 -14.47
CA ALA A 49 -6.82 -15.61 -15.19
C ALA A 49 -6.96 -15.82 -16.70
N TRP A 50 -5.94 -16.41 -17.34
CA TRP A 50 -5.91 -16.61 -18.79
C TRP A 50 -6.70 -17.84 -19.27
N ASP A 51 -6.89 -18.84 -18.40
CA ASP A 51 -7.62 -20.08 -18.72
C ASP A 51 -9.09 -20.04 -18.25
N GLY A 52 -9.36 -19.33 -17.16
CA GLY A 52 -10.65 -19.21 -16.49
C GLY A 52 -11.51 -18.03 -16.94
N GLY A 53 -11.02 -17.23 -17.90
CA GLY A 53 -11.73 -16.08 -18.45
C GLY A 53 -11.45 -14.78 -17.70
N LEU A 54 -10.87 -13.80 -18.40
CA LEU A 54 -10.66 -12.45 -17.87
C LEU A 54 -11.99 -11.69 -17.88
N TYR A 55 -12.40 -11.19 -16.71
CA TYR A 55 -13.58 -10.32 -16.53
C TYR A 55 -14.95 -11.00 -16.66
N ASP A 56 -15.01 -12.33 -16.68
CA ASP A 56 -16.26 -13.10 -16.81
C ASP A 56 -17.00 -13.29 -15.47
N ALA A 57 -16.31 -13.08 -14.34
CA ALA A 57 -16.85 -13.26 -13.00
C ALA A 57 -16.98 -11.93 -12.25
N ALA A 58 -18.12 -11.72 -11.59
CA ALA A 58 -18.37 -10.51 -10.79
C ALA A 58 -17.36 -10.35 -9.63
N PRO A 59 -17.02 -9.10 -9.23
CA PRO A 59 -16.13 -8.86 -8.10
C PRO A 59 -16.62 -9.53 -6.80
N GLY A 60 -15.71 -10.20 -6.11
CA GLY A 60 -15.99 -10.90 -4.86
C GLY A 60 -16.38 -12.38 -5.04
N SER A 61 -16.63 -12.82 -6.28
CA SER A 61 -16.70 -14.25 -6.60
C SER A 61 -15.31 -14.89 -6.49
N LEU A 62 -15.30 -16.21 -6.22
CA LEU A 62 -14.08 -17.00 -6.26
C LEU A 62 -13.43 -16.86 -7.64
N ASP A 63 -12.11 -16.67 -7.66
CA ASP A 63 -11.30 -16.50 -8.87
C ASP A 63 -11.66 -15.32 -9.79
N ALA A 64 -12.47 -14.37 -9.31
CA ALA A 64 -12.79 -13.17 -10.08
C ALA A 64 -11.55 -12.28 -10.28
N TYR A 65 -11.14 -12.14 -11.53
CA TYR A 65 -10.03 -11.27 -11.92
C TYR A 65 -10.49 -9.81 -12.03
N ASN A 66 -9.95 -8.95 -11.16
CA ASN A 66 -10.42 -7.55 -11.00
C ASN A 66 -9.38 -6.48 -11.42
N TYR A 67 -8.25 -6.90 -11.97
CA TYR A 67 -7.09 -6.03 -12.21
C TYR A 67 -6.97 -5.64 -13.68
N SER A 68 -6.06 -4.71 -14.03
CA SER A 68 -5.92 -4.30 -15.43
C SER A 68 -5.26 -5.39 -16.30
N PRO A 69 -5.45 -5.36 -17.63
CA PRO A 69 -4.80 -6.31 -18.54
C PRO A 69 -3.27 -6.31 -18.42
N LEU A 70 -2.64 -5.17 -18.11
CA LEU A 70 -1.20 -5.11 -17.90
C LEU A 70 -0.76 -6.03 -16.75
N PHE A 71 -1.51 -6.08 -15.65
CA PHE A 71 -1.17 -6.94 -14.53
C PHE A 71 -1.26 -8.42 -14.94
N ALA A 72 -2.29 -8.80 -15.72
CA ALA A 72 -2.43 -10.16 -16.24
C ALA A 72 -1.24 -10.55 -17.12
N GLN A 73 -0.81 -9.64 -18.01
CA GLN A 73 0.33 -9.85 -18.90
C GLN A 73 1.66 -9.99 -18.14
N VAL A 74 1.87 -9.18 -17.10
CA VAL A 74 3.09 -9.25 -16.28
C VAL A 74 3.14 -10.54 -15.46
N VAL A 75 1.99 -11.00 -14.97
CA VAL A 75 1.89 -12.22 -14.15
C VAL A 75 1.87 -13.49 -15.01
N TRP A 76 1.45 -13.41 -16.28
CA TRP A 76 1.31 -14.55 -17.20
C TRP A 76 2.51 -15.51 -17.21
N PRO A 77 3.79 -15.08 -17.29
CA PRO A 77 4.90 -16.02 -17.28
C PRO A 77 5.00 -16.85 -16.00
N LEU A 78 4.47 -16.37 -14.87
CA LEU A 78 4.47 -17.11 -13.61
C LEU A 78 3.40 -18.21 -13.60
N THR A 79 2.33 -18.10 -14.40
CA THR A 79 1.24 -19.09 -14.41
C THR A 79 1.66 -20.43 -15.00
N PHE A 80 2.83 -20.52 -15.63
CA PHE A 80 3.44 -21.78 -16.05
C PHE A 80 4.02 -22.61 -14.90
N LEU A 81 4.17 -22.02 -13.71
CA LEU A 81 4.59 -22.75 -12.52
C LEU A 81 3.44 -23.62 -12.00
N PRO A 82 3.71 -24.79 -11.38
CA PRO A 82 2.69 -25.51 -10.63
C PRO A 82 2.09 -24.62 -9.53
N TRP A 83 0.79 -24.77 -9.28
CA TRP A 83 0.05 -23.93 -8.32
C TRP A 83 0.77 -23.67 -6.99
N PRO A 84 1.33 -24.67 -6.27
CA PRO A 84 2.01 -24.41 -5.00
C PRO A 84 3.21 -23.45 -5.13
N ALA A 85 3.93 -23.50 -6.25
CA ALA A 85 5.07 -22.63 -6.50
C ALA A 85 4.62 -21.21 -6.86
N PHE A 86 3.56 -21.07 -7.66
CA PHE A 86 2.94 -19.77 -7.94
C PHE A 86 2.47 -19.09 -6.65
N ALA A 87 1.71 -19.81 -5.81
CA ALA A 87 1.24 -19.31 -4.53
C ALA A 87 2.40 -18.90 -3.61
N ALA A 88 3.47 -19.72 -3.55
CA ALA A 88 4.66 -19.41 -2.76
C ALA A 88 5.36 -18.11 -3.21
N VAL A 89 5.39 -17.82 -4.52
CA VAL A 89 5.94 -16.56 -5.05
C VAL A 89 5.18 -15.36 -4.51
N PHE A 90 3.84 -15.37 -4.59
CA PHE A 90 3.02 -14.24 -4.13
C PHE A 90 3.04 -14.08 -2.61
N ILE A 91 2.87 -15.18 -1.87
CA ILE A 91 2.91 -15.16 -0.39
C ILE A 91 4.30 -14.74 0.10
N GLY A 92 5.36 -15.28 -0.50
CA GLY A 92 6.74 -14.96 -0.15
C GLY A 92 7.09 -13.50 -0.44
N ALA A 93 6.67 -12.98 -1.61
CA ALA A 93 6.85 -11.57 -1.97
C ALA A 93 6.08 -10.64 -1.02
N ALA A 94 4.84 -11.01 -0.65
CA ALA A 94 4.04 -10.28 0.33
C ALA A 94 4.73 -10.23 1.69
N LEU A 95 5.19 -11.38 2.20
CA LEU A 95 5.91 -11.48 3.47
C LEU A 95 7.18 -10.62 3.45
N ALA A 96 7.99 -10.74 2.39
CA ALA A 96 9.22 -9.96 2.24
C ALA A 96 8.95 -8.45 2.16
N GLY A 97 7.93 -8.05 1.40
CA GLY A 97 7.49 -6.66 1.28
C GLY A 97 7.05 -6.08 2.60
N VAL A 98 6.15 -6.76 3.33
CA VAL A 98 5.66 -6.31 4.63
C VAL A 98 6.79 -6.30 5.67
N ALA A 99 7.64 -7.32 5.72
CA ALA A 99 8.80 -7.35 6.61
C ALA A 99 9.75 -6.17 6.33
N TRP A 100 9.99 -5.85 5.05
CA TRP A 100 10.76 -4.68 4.67
C TRP A 100 10.13 -3.37 5.13
N LEU A 101 8.80 -3.22 4.97
CA LEU A 101 8.06 -2.04 5.40
C LEU A 101 8.14 -1.82 6.92
N LEU A 102 8.02 -2.90 7.70
CA LEU A 102 8.01 -2.86 9.17
C LEU A 102 9.41 -2.85 9.81
N ARG A 103 10.47 -3.14 9.05
CA ARG A 103 11.88 -3.16 9.52
C ARG A 103 12.31 -1.96 10.39
N PRO A 104 11.84 -0.71 10.18
CA PRO A 104 12.22 0.41 11.05
C PRO A 104 11.68 0.35 12.48
N LEU A 105 10.72 -0.54 12.77
CA LEU A 105 10.05 -0.64 14.07
C LEU A 105 10.81 -1.56 15.04
N PRO A 106 10.59 -1.41 16.37
CA PRO A 106 11.03 -2.40 17.35
C PRO A 106 10.44 -3.78 17.05
N ALA A 107 11.20 -4.85 17.34
CA ALA A 107 10.85 -6.22 16.99
C ALA A 107 9.42 -6.62 17.41
N VAL A 108 9.00 -6.30 18.64
CA VAL A 108 7.65 -6.61 19.13
C VAL A 108 6.56 -5.95 18.29
N VAL A 109 6.75 -4.67 17.91
CA VAL A 109 5.78 -3.93 17.10
C VAL A 109 5.81 -4.42 15.65
N ALA A 110 6.98 -4.79 15.13
CA ALA A 110 7.12 -5.36 13.80
C ALA A 110 6.42 -6.73 13.71
N VAL A 111 6.55 -7.59 14.72
CA VAL A 111 5.84 -8.88 14.81
C VAL A 111 4.33 -8.65 14.89
N ALA A 112 3.87 -7.75 15.75
CA ALA A 112 2.46 -7.39 15.82
C ALA A 112 1.92 -6.86 14.48
N GLY A 113 2.69 -6.01 13.80
CA GLY A 113 2.35 -5.50 12.47
C GLY A 113 2.30 -6.60 11.41
N LEU A 114 3.21 -7.59 11.45
CA LEU A 114 3.16 -8.77 10.59
C LEU A 114 1.88 -9.57 10.81
N MET A 115 1.48 -9.77 12.07
CA MET A 115 0.22 -10.45 12.41
C MET A 115 -1.00 -9.69 11.86
N CYS A 116 -1.01 -8.35 11.96
CA CYS A 116 -2.06 -7.53 11.34
C CYS A 116 -2.10 -7.61 9.81
N CYS A 117 -0.99 -8.02 9.17
CA CYS A 117 -0.91 -8.22 7.72
C CYS A 117 -1.05 -9.69 7.31
N ALA A 118 -1.30 -10.61 8.25
CA ALA A 118 -1.32 -12.05 7.96
C ALA A 118 -2.37 -12.41 6.91
N PHE A 119 -3.53 -11.76 6.92
CA PHE A 119 -4.59 -11.97 5.92
C PHE A 119 -4.11 -11.65 4.51
N GLU A 120 -3.50 -10.47 4.34
CA GLU A 120 -2.92 -10.04 3.07
C GLU A 120 -1.85 -11.03 2.59
N ILE A 121 -0.93 -11.40 3.48
CA ILE A 121 0.18 -12.29 3.15
C ILE A 121 -0.33 -13.66 2.74
N ALA A 122 -1.23 -14.27 3.51
CA ALA A 122 -1.76 -15.61 3.25
C ALA A 122 -2.67 -15.68 2.02
N SER A 123 -3.40 -14.60 1.72
CA SER A 123 -4.27 -14.51 0.54
C SER A 123 -3.48 -14.45 -0.77
N GLY A 124 -2.23 -13.95 -0.73
CA GLY A 124 -1.45 -13.65 -1.93
C GLY A 124 -1.95 -12.43 -2.71
N ASN A 125 -2.74 -11.54 -2.08
CA ASN A 125 -3.19 -10.27 -2.67
C ASN A 125 -2.03 -9.27 -2.85
N VAL A 126 -2.32 -8.05 -3.32
CA VAL A 126 -1.33 -7.07 -3.80
C VAL A 126 -1.34 -5.71 -3.08
N PHE A 127 -2.10 -5.54 -2.00
CA PHE A 127 -2.06 -4.31 -1.19
C PHE A 127 -0.68 -4.07 -0.56
N TRP A 128 0.07 -5.12 -0.24
CA TRP A 128 1.47 -4.98 0.20
C TRP A 128 2.34 -4.31 -0.88
N LEU A 129 2.10 -4.63 -2.16
CA LEU A 129 2.83 -4.07 -3.30
C LEU A 129 2.51 -2.58 -3.42
N LEU A 130 1.26 -2.19 -3.22
CA LEU A 130 0.84 -0.79 -3.14
C LEU A 130 1.54 -0.04 -2.01
N ALA A 131 1.64 -0.66 -0.83
CA ALA A 131 2.31 -0.06 0.32
C ALA A 131 3.80 0.17 0.03
N VAL A 132 4.48 -0.81 -0.57
CA VAL A 132 5.88 -0.68 -1.04
C VAL A 132 6.00 0.41 -2.11
N ALA A 133 5.09 0.42 -3.08
CA ALA A 133 5.04 1.42 -4.14
C ALA A 133 4.84 2.83 -3.61
N ALA A 134 4.03 3.03 -2.57
CA ALA A 134 3.85 4.33 -1.93
C ALA A 134 5.17 4.84 -1.32
N VAL A 135 5.89 3.97 -0.60
CA VAL A 135 7.20 4.31 -0.01
C VAL A 135 8.21 4.68 -1.10
N LEU A 136 8.42 3.80 -2.09
CA LEU A 136 9.39 4.06 -3.15
C LEU A 136 8.96 5.20 -4.09
N GLY A 137 7.66 5.33 -4.29
CA GLY A 137 7.03 6.30 -5.19
C GLY A 137 7.22 7.74 -4.73
N THR A 138 7.22 8.00 -3.42
CA THR A 138 7.49 9.36 -2.88
C THR A 138 8.84 9.94 -3.28
N THR A 139 9.81 9.10 -3.67
CA THR A 139 11.15 9.56 -4.09
C THR A 139 11.46 9.33 -5.57
N ARG A 140 10.69 8.46 -6.25
CA ARG A 140 10.97 8.03 -7.64
C ARG A 140 9.84 8.29 -8.64
N GLY A 141 8.62 8.55 -8.19
CA GLY A 141 7.45 8.75 -9.06
C GLY A 141 6.92 7.45 -9.68
N ALA A 142 7.71 6.84 -10.56
CA ALA A 142 7.35 5.66 -11.35
C ALA A 142 6.74 4.47 -10.57
N PRO A 143 7.19 4.12 -9.34
CA PRO A 143 6.59 3.02 -8.58
C PRO A 143 5.07 3.12 -8.37
N TRP A 144 4.48 4.33 -8.40
CA TRP A 144 3.03 4.51 -8.33
C TRP A 144 2.25 3.83 -9.47
N CYS A 145 2.92 3.47 -10.58
CA CYS A 145 2.31 2.67 -11.64
C CYS A 145 1.79 1.32 -11.12
N ALA A 146 2.45 0.72 -10.12
CA ALA A 146 1.95 -0.51 -9.51
C ALA A 146 0.54 -0.33 -8.94
N ALA A 147 0.27 0.78 -8.26
CA ALA A 147 -1.08 1.12 -7.82
C ALA A 147 -2.01 1.43 -9.00
N ALA A 148 -1.55 2.22 -9.98
CA ALA A 148 -2.39 2.63 -11.13
C ALA A 148 -2.95 1.44 -11.92
N PHE A 149 -2.15 0.39 -12.12
CA PHE A 149 -2.52 -0.79 -12.92
C PHE A 149 -3.12 -1.94 -12.10
N THR A 150 -3.17 -1.84 -10.78
CA THR A 150 -3.80 -2.87 -9.95
C THR A 150 -5.00 -2.34 -9.17
N LYS A 151 -4.92 -1.15 -8.58
CA LYS A 151 -6.00 -0.52 -7.82
C LYS A 151 -6.03 0.99 -8.12
N VAL A 152 -6.85 1.38 -9.08
CA VAL A 152 -6.90 2.74 -9.66
C VAL A 152 -7.10 3.82 -8.58
N LEU A 153 -8.14 3.73 -7.76
CA LEU A 153 -8.47 4.77 -6.77
C LEU A 153 -7.41 4.96 -5.67
N PRO A 154 -6.80 3.90 -5.12
CA PRO A 154 -5.63 4.04 -4.24
C PRO A 154 -4.38 4.65 -4.89
N CYS A 155 -4.33 4.89 -6.20
CA CYS A 155 -3.19 5.55 -6.85
C CYS A 155 -3.19 7.08 -6.62
N VAL A 156 -2.85 7.49 -5.40
CA VAL A 156 -2.93 8.90 -4.96
C VAL A 156 -1.65 9.71 -5.23
N GLY A 157 -0.55 9.05 -5.60
CA GLY A 157 0.76 9.65 -5.84
C GLY A 157 0.79 10.77 -6.89
N PRO A 158 0.18 10.60 -8.08
CA PRO A 158 0.18 11.66 -9.10
C PRO A 158 -0.47 12.95 -8.59
N VAL A 159 -1.59 12.84 -7.86
CA VAL A 159 -2.26 13.99 -7.24
C VAL A 159 -1.40 14.61 -6.15
N TRP A 160 -0.73 13.80 -5.32
CA TRP A 160 0.26 14.28 -4.35
C TRP A 160 1.36 15.12 -5.02
N PHE A 161 1.92 14.66 -6.14
CA PHE A 161 2.96 15.39 -6.86
C PHE A 161 2.47 16.72 -7.42
N VAL A 162 1.25 16.74 -8.00
CA VAL A 162 0.63 17.99 -8.50
C VAL A 162 0.45 19.00 -7.37
N LEU A 163 -0.10 18.56 -6.22
CA LEU A 163 -0.36 19.43 -5.07
C LEU A 163 0.90 20.06 -4.47
N ARG A 164 2.07 19.44 -4.70
CA ARG A 164 3.38 19.89 -4.21
C ARG A 164 4.27 20.50 -5.28
N GLY A 165 3.82 20.55 -6.53
CA GLY A 165 4.65 21.00 -7.66
C GLY A 165 5.85 20.09 -7.94
N GLU A 166 5.79 18.81 -7.59
CA GLU A 166 6.88 17.83 -7.79
C GLU A 166 6.91 17.30 -9.23
N TRP A 167 7.02 18.20 -10.21
CA TRP A 167 6.85 17.93 -11.64
C TRP A 167 7.82 16.87 -12.19
N ARG A 168 9.01 16.74 -11.60
CA ARG A 168 9.98 15.71 -12.01
C ARG A 168 9.48 14.31 -11.70
N LEU A 169 8.90 14.11 -10.50
CA LEU A 169 8.33 12.83 -10.08
C LEU A 169 7.06 12.53 -10.87
N LEU A 170 6.22 13.55 -11.09
CA LEU A 170 5.03 13.41 -11.94
C LEU A 170 5.42 13.00 -13.37
N ARG A 171 6.43 13.63 -13.98
CA ARG A 171 6.93 13.25 -15.31
C ARG A 171 7.42 11.80 -15.33
N GLY A 172 8.20 11.38 -14.33
CA GLY A 172 8.65 9.99 -14.21
C GLY A 172 7.48 9.01 -14.15
N PHE A 173 6.46 9.31 -13.34
CA PHE A 173 5.22 8.53 -13.29
C PHE A 173 4.50 8.48 -14.65
N VAL A 174 4.23 9.65 -15.25
CA VAL A 174 3.45 9.74 -16.50
C VAL A 174 4.14 9.02 -17.64
N VAL A 175 5.46 9.20 -17.81
CA VAL A 175 6.22 8.53 -18.87
C VAL A 175 6.18 7.01 -18.68
N THR A 176 6.46 6.51 -17.47
CA THR A 176 6.39 5.06 -17.20
C THR A 176 4.97 4.52 -17.39
N PHE A 177 3.95 5.24 -16.92
CA PHE A 177 2.56 4.85 -17.08
C PHE A 177 2.17 4.72 -18.55
N VAL A 178 2.47 5.73 -19.37
CA VAL A 178 2.15 5.73 -20.80
C VAL A 178 2.89 4.62 -21.54
N LEU A 179 4.17 4.39 -21.24
CA LEU A 179 4.94 3.31 -21.86
C LEU A 179 4.36 1.93 -21.54
N LEU A 180 4.07 1.67 -20.26
CA LEU A 180 3.48 0.40 -19.83
C LEU A 180 2.08 0.19 -20.43
N LEU A 181 1.25 1.23 -20.40
CA LEU A 181 -0.08 1.21 -21.00
C LEU A 181 0.01 0.93 -22.50
N ALA A 182 0.88 1.63 -23.23
CA ALA A 182 1.03 1.47 -24.67
C ALA A 182 1.45 0.04 -25.05
N VAL A 183 2.46 -0.52 -24.37
CA VAL A 183 2.90 -1.91 -24.60
C VAL A 183 1.75 -2.88 -24.35
N SER A 184 0.99 -2.69 -23.25
CA SER A 184 -0.13 -3.56 -22.90
C SER A 184 -1.29 -3.48 -23.89
N VAL A 185 -1.68 -2.27 -24.31
CA VAL A 185 -2.76 -2.01 -25.26
C VAL A 185 -2.41 -2.54 -26.64
N ILE A 186 -1.17 -2.34 -27.11
CA ILE A 186 -0.72 -2.89 -28.40
C ILE A 186 -0.78 -4.42 -28.40
N SER A 187 -0.42 -5.05 -27.28
CA SER A 187 -0.40 -6.51 -27.16
C SER A 187 -1.80 -7.13 -27.10
N ALA A 188 -2.77 -6.46 -26.44
CA ALA A 188 -4.12 -6.99 -26.28
C ALA A 188 -5.17 -5.86 -26.16
N PRO A 189 -5.53 -5.18 -27.26
CA PRO A 189 -6.41 -4.01 -27.21
C PRO A 189 -7.83 -4.34 -26.77
N GLY A 190 -8.35 -5.52 -27.14
CA GLY A 190 -9.69 -5.98 -26.74
C GLY A 190 -9.87 -6.05 -25.21
N LEU A 191 -8.88 -6.61 -24.52
CA LEU A 191 -8.92 -6.77 -23.05
C LEU A 191 -9.04 -5.44 -22.29
N TRP A 192 -8.55 -4.34 -22.86
CA TRP A 192 -8.70 -3.02 -22.24
C TRP A 192 -10.14 -2.51 -22.37
N GLN A 193 -10.81 -2.77 -23.49
CA GLN A 193 -12.23 -2.45 -23.63
C GLN A 193 -13.07 -3.29 -22.67
N ASP A 194 -12.77 -4.58 -22.57
CA ASP A 194 -13.48 -5.50 -21.69
C ASP A 194 -13.30 -5.13 -20.22
N TRP A 195 -12.08 -4.78 -19.81
CA TRP A 195 -11.82 -4.31 -18.45
C TRP A 195 -12.55 -3.01 -18.11
N VAL A 196 -12.59 -2.05 -19.04
CA VAL A 196 -13.33 -0.78 -18.82
C VAL A 196 -14.83 -1.06 -18.69
N ARG A 197 -15.41 -1.92 -19.55
CA ARG A 197 -16.82 -2.34 -19.42
C ARG A 197 -17.06 -3.01 -18.08
N PHE A 198 -16.21 -3.96 -17.69
CA PHE A 198 -16.28 -4.65 -16.41
C PHE A 198 -16.30 -3.68 -15.22
N LEU A 199 -15.45 -2.64 -15.22
CA LEU A 199 -15.44 -1.63 -14.16
C LEU A 199 -16.73 -0.79 -14.12
N LEU A 200 -17.29 -0.44 -15.28
CA LEU A 200 -18.54 0.33 -15.36
C LEU A 200 -19.73 -0.50 -14.89
N ASP A 201 -19.81 -1.75 -15.31
CA ASP A 201 -20.91 -2.67 -14.97
C ASP A 201 -20.90 -3.05 -13.49
N ASN A 202 -19.73 -3.02 -12.84
CA ASN A 202 -19.57 -3.41 -11.43
C ASN A 202 -19.29 -2.23 -10.46
N GLY A 203 -19.38 -0.98 -10.92
CA GLY A 203 -19.07 0.19 -10.10
C GLY A 203 -19.91 0.36 -8.82
N GLY A 204 -21.09 -0.28 -8.76
CA GLY A 204 -21.99 -0.28 -7.61
C GLY A 204 -21.81 -1.45 -6.63
N SER A 205 -21.02 -2.47 -6.97
CA SER A 205 -20.85 -3.68 -6.16
C SER A 205 -19.90 -3.42 -4.99
N SER A 206 -20.37 -3.62 -3.74
CA SER A 206 -19.58 -3.37 -2.53
C SER A 206 -19.49 -4.60 -1.62
N PRO A 207 -18.66 -5.61 -1.95
CA PRO A 207 -18.42 -6.78 -1.08
C PRO A 207 -17.54 -6.47 0.14
N GLY A 208 -17.47 -5.21 0.57
CA GLY A 208 -16.62 -4.73 1.67
C GLY A 208 -17.21 -4.99 3.05
N LEU A 209 -16.47 -4.59 4.08
CA LEU A 209 -16.96 -4.64 5.46
C LEU A 209 -18.18 -3.72 5.64
N ALA A 210 -19.31 -4.27 6.09
CA ALA A 210 -20.60 -3.57 6.14
C ALA A 210 -20.61 -2.30 7.02
N PHE A 211 -19.71 -2.19 8.00
CA PHE A 211 -19.62 -1.02 8.89
C PHE A 211 -18.76 0.12 8.31
N VAL A 212 -18.11 -0.09 7.16
CA VAL A 212 -17.29 0.95 6.52
C VAL A 212 -18.22 1.90 5.75
N PRO A 213 -18.10 3.23 5.95
CA PRO A 213 -18.93 4.19 5.22
C PRO A 213 -18.81 4.02 3.70
N PRO A 214 -19.87 4.34 2.93
CA PRO A 214 -19.84 4.24 1.47
C PRO A 214 -18.69 5.03 0.84
N LEU A 215 -18.23 4.58 -0.33
CA LEU A 215 -17.11 5.21 -1.04
C LEU A 215 -17.34 6.72 -1.29
N LEU A 216 -18.57 7.12 -1.62
CA LEU A 216 -18.95 8.53 -1.85
C LEU A 216 -18.72 9.41 -0.63
N VAL A 217 -18.79 8.88 0.58
CA VAL A 217 -18.50 9.61 1.82
C VAL A 217 -16.99 9.63 2.09
N ARG A 218 -16.31 8.50 1.83
CA ARG A 218 -14.87 8.38 2.10
C ARG A 218 -14.00 9.16 1.12
N LEU A 219 -14.39 9.30 -0.15
CA LEU A 219 -13.58 9.99 -1.17
C LEU A 219 -13.37 11.49 -0.88
N PRO A 220 -14.39 12.28 -0.49
CA PRO A 220 -14.17 13.65 -0.05
C PRO A 220 -13.21 13.74 1.15
N VAL A 221 -13.34 12.83 2.13
CA VAL A 221 -12.44 12.78 3.29
C VAL A 221 -11.01 12.44 2.86
N ALA A 222 -10.85 11.46 1.97
CA ALA A 222 -9.55 11.09 1.40
C ALA A 222 -8.92 12.28 0.65
N ALA A 223 -9.69 13.02 -0.15
CA ALA A 223 -9.22 14.18 -0.89
C ALA A 223 -8.77 15.31 0.04
N VAL A 224 -9.58 15.65 1.06
CA VAL A 224 -9.21 16.66 2.07
C VAL A 224 -7.96 16.23 2.83
N LEU A 225 -7.87 14.96 3.23
CA LEU A 225 -6.71 14.43 3.93
C LEU A 225 -5.46 14.44 3.03
N LEU A 226 -5.59 14.16 1.74
CA LEU A 226 -4.50 14.23 0.78
C LEU A 226 -3.98 15.65 0.59
N VAL A 227 -4.88 16.63 0.43
CA VAL A 227 -4.52 18.05 0.36
C VAL A 227 -3.82 18.48 1.65
N TYR A 228 -4.38 18.14 2.81
CA TYR A 228 -3.76 18.42 4.09
C TYR A 228 -2.36 17.79 4.22
N ALA A 229 -2.23 16.53 3.86
CA ALA A 229 -0.96 15.81 3.91
C ALA A 229 0.09 16.46 2.99
N ALA A 230 -0.30 16.84 1.77
CA ALA A 230 0.57 17.48 0.79
C ALA A 230 1.06 18.84 1.28
N ARG A 231 0.14 19.67 1.81
CA ARG A 231 0.42 21.02 2.32
C ARG A 231 1.24 21.03 3.61
N THR A 232 1.21 19.95 4.38
CA THR A 232 1.92 19.85 5.67
C THR A 232 3.15 18.94 5.65
N ASP A 233 3.55 18.46 4.48
CA ASP A 233 4.69 17.54 4.29
C ASP A 233 4.59 16.24 5.11
N ARG A 234 3.39 15.65 5.14
CA ARG A 234 3.10 14.44 5.91
C ARG A 234 2.87 13.24 5.01
N ALA A 235 3.94 12.78 4.35
CA ALA A 235 3.88 11.60 3.47
C ALA A 235 3.35 10.34 4.18
N TRP A 236 3.52 10.22 5.50
CA TRP A 236 2.98 9.11 6.30
C TRP A 236 1.45 9.00 6.28
N LEU A 237 0.72 10.05 5.87
CA LEU A 237 -0.72 10.00 5.68
C LEU A 237 -1.14 9.35 4.34
N LEU A 238 -0.23 9.20 3.37
CA LEU A 238 -0.55 8.61 2.07
C LEU A 238 -1.20 7.23 2.18
N PRO A 239 -0.70 6.28 3.00
CA PRO A 239 -1.34 4.97 3.13
C PRO A 239 -2.75 5.03 3.74
N VAL A 240 -3.03 6.03 4.58
CA VAL A 240 -4.37 6.28 5.12
C VAL A 240 -5.30 6.79 4.03
N VAL A 241 -4.82 7.73 3.20
CA VAL A 241 -5.57 8.20 2.02
C VAL A 241 -5.86 7.05 1.06
N MET A 242 -4.87 6.19 0.79
CA MET A 242 -5.03 4.99 -0.06
C MET A 242 -6.10 4.04 0.48
N LEU A 243 -6.10 3.81 1.80
CA LEU A 243 -7.12 2.99 2.47
C LEU A 243 -8.52 3.62 2.31
N LEU A 244 -8.66 4.92 2.56
CA LEU A 244 -9.92 5.64 2.42
C LEU A 244 -10.41 5.70 0.97
N ALA A 245 -9.51 5.76 -0.01
CA ALA A 245 -9.83 5.77 -1.43
C ALA A 245 -10.14 4.37 -1.98
N SER A 246 -9.83 3.29 -1.26
CA SER A 246 -10.07 1.92 -1.74
C SER A 246 -11.57 1.67 -1.98
N PRO A 247 -12.01 1.23 -3.17
CA PRO A 247 -13.42 1.01 -3.46
C PRO A 247 -14.04 0.02 -2.48
N VAL A 248 -13.36 -1.11 -2.29
CA VAL A 248 -13.69 -2.14 -1.32
C VAL A 248 -12.66 -2.12 -0.19
N VAL A 249 -13.15 -2.04 1.05
CA VAL A 249 -12.33 -2.12 2.26
C VAL A 249 -12.59 -3.45 2.95
N GLY A 250 -11.59 -4.33 2.89
CA GLY A 250 -11.53 -5.61 3.59
C GLY A 250 -10.33 -5.68 4.54
N THR A 251 -10.09 -6.86 5.09
CA THR A 251 -8.98 -7.08 6.04
C THR A 251 -7.61 -6.92 5.39
N GLY A 252 -7.44 -7.32 4.13
CA GLY A 252 -6.18 -7.17 3.39
C GLY A 252 -5.72 -5.72 3.25
N ASN A 253 -6.66 -4.76 3.12
CA ASN A 253 -6.32 -3.33 2.97
C ASN A 253 -5.51 -2.77 4.15
N LEU A 254 -5.56 -3.40 5.34
CA LEU A 254 -4.75 -2.98 6.50
C LEU A 254 -3.25 -3.02 6.19
N ALA A 255 -2.81 -3.86 5.26
CA ALA A 255 -1.42 -3.93 4.82
C ALA A 255 -0.89 -2.61 4.22
N LEU A 256 -1.78 -1.73 3.71
CA LEU A 256 -1.39 -0.39 3.27
C LEU A 256 -0.72 0.38 4.41
N LEU A 257 -1.26 0.29 5.63
CA LEU A 257 -0.77 1.03 6.79
C LEU A 257 0.64 0.61 7.21
N ALA A 258 1.13 -0.56 6.77
CA ALA A 258 2.51 -0.99 7.00
C ALA A 258 3.54 -0.02 6.38
N ALA A 259 3.17 0.83 5.42
CA ALA A 259 4.06 1.84 4.85
C ALA A 259 4.38 3.02 5.79
N ILE A 260 3.56 3.27 6.80
CA ILE A 260 3.70 4.42 7.72
C ILE A 260 5.12 4.54 8.32
N PRO A 261 5.74 3.48 8.90
CA PRO A 261 7.03 3.58 9.57
C PRO A 261 8.17 4.10 8.69
N ARG A 262 8.08 3.92 7.36
CA ARG A 262 9.08 4.40 6.40
C ARG A 262 8.78 5.80 5.87
N LEU A 263 7.55 6.26 5.98
CA LEU A 263 7.09 7.57 5.52
C LEU A 263 7.06 8.64 6.62
N VAL A 264 7.25 8.25 7.87
CA VAL A 264 7.44 9.20 8.98
C VAL A 264 8.82 9.86 8.86
N PRO A 265 8.90 11.21 8.84
CA PRO A 265 10.18 11.91 8.84
C PRO A 265 11.03 11.52 10.05
N ARG A 266 12.25 11.02 9.81
CA ARG A 266 13.21 10.80 10.88
C ARG A 266 13.73 12.16 11.33
N ARG A 267 13.52 12.50 12.61
CA ARG A 267 14.19 13.66 13.21
C ARG A 267 15.69 13.33 13.30
N THR A 268 16.52 13.99 12.51
CA THR A 268 17.96 13.97 12.71
C THR A 268 18.24 14.63 14.07
N PRO A 269 18.97 13.98 14.99
CA PRO A 269 19.40 14.63 16.22
C PRO A 269 20.22 15.88 15.83
N THR A 270 19.77 17.07 16.25
CA THR A 270 20.62 18.25 16.24
C THR A 270 21.81 17.97 17.13
N VAL A 271 22.98 17.75 16.53
CA VAL A 271 24.25 17.71 17.27
C VAL A 271 24.37 19.07 17.97
N PRO A 272 24.41 19.14 19.31
CA PRO A 272 24.68 20.40 20.00
C PRO A 272 26.04 20.89 19.53
N GLY A 273 26.07 22.06 18.89
CA GLY A 273 27.30 22.70 18.46
C GLY A 273 28.27 22.75 19.63
N HIS A 274 29.46 22.16 19.45
CA HIS A 274 30.55 22.33 20.39
C HIS A 274 30.77 23.82 20.58
N GLY A 275 30.60 24.28 21.82
CA GLY A 275 30.82 25.66 22.20
C GLY A 275 32.23 26.08 21.79
N ARG A 276 32.33 27.02 20.83
CA ARG A 276 33.53 27.83 20.70
C ARG A 276 33.54 28.77 21.89
N THR A 277 34.36 28.40 22.86
CA THR A 277 34.79 29.23 23.98
C THR A 277 35.24 30.61 23.50
N ALA A 278 34.84 31.60 24.29
CA ALA A 278 35.21 32.99 24.16
C ALA A 278 36.73 33.16 24.18
N GLY A 279 37.28 33.78 23.13
CA GLY A 279 38.63 34.33 23.09
C GLY A 279 38.56 35.85 23.08
N ARG A 280 38.58 36.44 24.27
CA ARG A 280 38.69 37.89 24.51
C ARG A 280 40.14 38.31 24.19
N GLY A 281 40.35 39.11 23.14
CA GLY A 281 41.66 39.63 22.75
C GLY A 281 41.55 41.09 22.28
N ARG A 282 42.12 41.97 23.11
CA ARG A 282 42.23 43.44 23.07
C ARG A 282 42.33 44.18 21.71
N ARG A 283 41.76 45.39 21.71
CA ARG A 283 42.09 46.56 20.88
C ARG A 283 43.60 46.82 20.80
N VAL A 284 44.10 47.25 19.64
CA VAL A 284 44.95 48.46 19.48
C VAL A 284 44.66 49.08 18.11
N THR A 285 44.49 50.40 18.12
CA THR A 285 44.35 51.36 17.02
C THR A 285 45.64 51.52 16.20
N ALA A 286 45.53 51.63 14.87
CA ALA A 286 46.14 52.65 14.01
C ALA A 286 45.60 52.46 12.59
#